data_AF-A0A532V4R8-F1
#
_entry.id   AF-A0A532V4R8-F1
#
_cell.length_a   1.000
_cell.length_b   1.000
_cell.length_c   1.000
_cell.angle_alpha   90.00
_cell.angle_beta   90.00
_cell.angle_gamma   90.00
#
_symmetry.space_group_name_H-M   'P 1'
#
loop_
_entity.id
_entity.type
_entity.pdbx_description
1 polymer ?
#
loop_
_entity_poly.entity_id
_entity_poly.type
_entity_poly.pdbx_seq_one_letter_code
_entity_poly.pdbx_strand_id
1 'polypeptide(L)' 'MYLTDLRTNTIHDLSHPRYECHIEDIPEESGKKIYTLDTVKRMCESEHIPRFQGCQYCMPDFYFFDMNKIF' A
#
# COMPACT_ATOMS: atom_id res chain seq x y z
N MET A 1 0.01 -11.13 -0.08
CA MET A 1 -1.36 -10.56 0.02
C MET A 1 -1.18 -9.13 0.48
N TYR A 2 -1.90 -8.17 -0.09
CA TYR A 2 -1.65 -6.75 0.18
C TYR A 2 -2.84 -6.12 0.88
N LEU A 3 -2.58 -5.28 1.87
CA LEU A 3 -3.58 -4.48 2.55
C LEU A 3 -3.41 -3.03 2.16
N THR A 4 -4.46 -2.41 1.65
CA THR A 4 -4.43 -1.00 1.28
C THR A 4 -5.24 -0.20 2.27
N ASP A 5 -4.61 0.80 2.89
CA ASP A 5 -5.24 1.88 3.63
C ASP A 5 -5.67 2.96 2.64
N LEU A 6 -6.97 3.02 2.33
CA LEU A 6 -7.53 4.00 1.41
C LEU A 6 -7.57 5.43 1.98
N ARG A 7 -7.40 5.63 3.29
CA ARG A 7 -7.37 6.96 3.90
C ARG A 7 -6.05 7.67 3.60
N THR A 8 -4.95 6.93 3.68
CA THR A 8 -3.59 7.44 3.45
C THR A 8 -3.05 7.04 2.08
N ASN A 9 -3.79 6.22 1.33
CA ASN A 9 -3.36 5.56 0.10
C ASN A 9 -2.06 4.76 0.29
N THR A 10 -1.94 4.10 1.44
CA THR A 10 -0.75 3.32 1.77
C THR A 10 -1.00 1.83 1.52
N ILE A 11 -0.09 1.18 0.81
CA ILE A 11 -0.11 -0.26 0.57
C ILE A 11 0.85 -0.96 1.53
N HIS A 12 0.37 -2.01 2.17
CA HIS A 12 1.11 -2.86 3.09
C HIS A 12 1.23 -4.27 2.51
N ASP A 13 2.43 -4.84 2.57
CA ASP A 13 2.64 -6.24 2.22
C ASP A 13 2.47 -7.12 3.46
N LEU A 14 1.38 -7.91 3.49
CA LEU A 14 1.10 -8.84 4.59
C LEU A 14 1.98 -10.09 4.56
N SER A 15 2.79 -10.30 3.51
CA SER A 15 3.77 -11.38 3.49
C SER A 15 5.03 -11.07 4.31
N HIS A 16 5.31 -9.78 4.55
CA HIS A 16 6.49 -9.33 5.29
C HIS A 16 6.18 -8.15 6.24
N PRO A 17 5.18 -8.27 7.15
CA PRO A 17 4.91 -7.22 8.12
C PRO A 17 6.07 -7.11 9.11
N ARG A 18 6.68 -5.92 9.17
CA ARG A 18 7.66 -5.60 10.21
C ARG A 18 6.94 -5.09 11.46
N TYR A 19 7.58 -5.22 12.61
CA TYR A 19 7.01 -4.82 13.90
C TYR A 19 6.61 -3.34 13.94
N GLU A 20 7.36 -2.48 13.24
CA GLU A 20 7.11 -1.04 13.13
C GLU A 20 5.94 -0.71 12.16
N CYS A 21 5.45 -1.69 11.43
CA CYS A 21 4.31 -1.56 10.53
C CYS A 21 3.02 -1.67 11.36
N HIS A 22 2.54 -0.54 11.90
CA HIS A 22 1.33 -0.41 12.72
C HIS A 22 0.01 -0.64 11.93
N ILE A 23 -0.13 -1.80 11.30
CA ILE A 23 -1.31 -2.20 10.49
C ILE A 23 -2.58 -2.29 11.35
N GLU A 24 -2.40 -2.63 12.62
CA GLU A 24 -3.47 -2.77 13.61
C GLU A 24 -4.14 -1.42 13.91
N ASP A 25 -3.37 -0.32 13.87
CA ASP A 25 -3.86 1.04 14.13
C ASP A 25 -4.71 1.61 12.99
N ILE A 26 -4.74 0.95 11.84
CA ILE A 26 -5.64 1.31 10.75
C ILE A 26 -7.07 0.96 11.24
N PRO A 27 -8.04 1.87 11.23
CA PRO A 27 -9.40 1.53 11.68
C PRO A 27 -10.09 0.57 10.69
N GLU A 28 -10.83 -0.43 11.19
CA GLU A 28 -11.54 -1.40 10.34
C GLU A 28 -12.65 -0.75 9.51
N GLU A 29 -13.32 0.26 10.07
CA GLU A 29 -14.40 0.99 9.41
C GLU A 29 -13.92 1.89 8.26
N SER A 30 -12.64 2.27 8.28
CA SER A 30 -12.06 3.18 7.30
C SER A 30 -11.16 2.43 6.32
N GLY A 31 -11.77 1.83 5.31
CA GLY A 31 -11.12 1.64 4.02
C GLY A 31 -9.97 0.63 3.96
N LYS A 32 -9.85 -0.31 4.91
CA LYS A 32 -8.96 -1.47 4.72
C LYS A 32 -9.53 -2.35 3.62
N LYS A 33 -8.82 -2.47 2.51
CA LYS A 33 -9.14 -3.47 1.48
C LYS A 33 -7.96 -4.38 1.25
N ILE A 34 -8.25 -5.67 1.26
CA ILE A 34 -7.28 -6.70 0.91
C ILE A 34 -7.32 -6.86 -0.61
N TYR A 35 -6.16 -6.71 -1.23
CA TYR A 35 -5.99 -6.85 -2.66
C TYR A 35 -4.95 -7.92 -3.01
N THR A 36 -5.13 -8.50 -4.20
CA THR A 36 -4.11 -9.33 -4.84
C THR A 36 -3.00 -8.45 -5.40
N LEU A 37 -1.82 -9.03 -5.63
CA LEU A 37 -0.68 -8.34 -6.24
C LEU A 37 -1.06 -7.66 -7.56
N ASP A 38 -1.78 -8.37 -8.44
CA ASP A 38 -2.19 -7.86 -9.75
C ASP A 38 -3.18 -6.70 -9.66
N THR A 39 -3.96 -6.64 -8.59
CA THR A 39 -4.86 -5.50 -8.36
C THR A 39 -4.07 -4.29 -7.88
N VAL A 40 -3.11 -4.50 -6.97
CA VAL A 40 -2.21 -3.44 -6.51
C VAL A 40 -1.39 -2.87 -7.67
N LYS A 41 -0.84 -3.72 -8.55
CA LYS A 41 -0.11 -3.28 -9.75
C LYS A 41 -0.96 -2.38 -10.63
N ARG A 42 -2.19 -2.79 -10.94
CA ARG A 42 -3.13 -1.97 -11.72
C ARG A 42 -3.51 -0.66 -11.04
N MET A 43 -3.61 -0.65 -9.70
CA MET A 43 -3.85 0.58 -8.94
C MET A 43 -2.67 1.55 -9.02
N CYS A 44 -1.44 1.03 -9.01
CA CYS A 44 -0.21 1.82 -9.18
C CYS A 44 0.01 2.26 -10.63
N GLU A 45 -0.42 1.47 -11.62
CA GLU A 45 -0.32 1.78 -13.06
C GLU A 45 -1.42 2.75 -13.55
N SER A 46 -2.56 2.81 -12.86
CA SER A 46 -3.63 3.74 -13.21
C SER A 46 -3.26 5.16 -12.77
N GLU A 47 -3.41 6.15 -13.66
CA GLU A 47 -3.24 7.59 -13.36
C GLU A 47 -4.36 8.15 -12.44
N HIS A 48 -4.82 7.38 -11.45
CA HIS A 48 -5.82 7.84 -10.49
C HIS A 48 -5.20 8.75 -9.42
N ILE A 49 -5.88 9.88 -9.17
CA ILE A 49 -5.66 10.71 -7.99
C ILE A 49 -6.68 10.24 -6.95
N PRO A 50 -6.25 9.83 -5.75
CA PRO A 50 -4.90 9.95 -5.16
C PRO A 50 -3.94 8.80 -5.51
N ARG A 51 -2.63 9.11 -5.52
CA ARG A 51 -1.55 8.13 -5.78
C ARG A 51 -1.30 7.25 -4.56
N PHE A 52 -1.10 5.95 -4.78
CA PHE A 52 -0.77 4.99 -3.72
C PHE A 52 0.74 4.92 -3.47
N GLN A 53 1.14 4.78 -2.22
CA GLN A 53 2.53 4.66 -1.77
C GLN A 53 2.75 3.37 -0.96
N GLY A 54 3.95 2.81 -1.01
CA GLY A 54 4.30 1.66 -0.16
C GLY A 54 4.48 2.08 1.30
N CYS A 55 4.14 1.21 2.25
CA CYS A 55 4.48 1.44 3.65
C CYS A 55 6.00 1.37 3.86
N GLN A 56 6.60 2.36 4.54
CA GLN A 56 8.05 2.39 4.82
C GLN A 56 8.63 1.17 5.52
N TYR A 57 7.81 0.46 6.30
CA TYR A 57 8.28 -0.67 7.10
C TYR A 57 8.06 -2.00 6.37
N CYS A 58 6.85 -2.16 5.82
CA CYS A 58 6.48 -3.36 5.09
C CYS A 58 7.06 -3.40 3.65
N MET A 59 7.33 -2.23 3.06
CA MET A 59 7.76 -2.04 1.66
C MET A 59 8.75 -0.86 1.53
N PRO A 60 9.91 -0.89 2.21
CA PRO A 60 10.86 0.23 2.27
C PRO A 60 11.36 0.70 0.90
N ASP A 61 11.58 -0.24 -0.03
CA ASP A 61 12.05 0.04 -1.39
C ASP A 61 11.01 0.81 -2.24
N PHE A 62 9.75 0.81 -1.80
CA PHE A 62 8.60 1.41 -2.49
C PHE A 62 7.95 2.55 -1.70
N TYR A 63 8.55 2.95 -0.58
CA TYR A 63 8.10 4.08 0.24
C TYR A 63 8.62 5.42 -0.26
N PHE A 64 9.88 5.47 -0.69
CA PHE A 64 10.47 6.66 -1.33
C PHE A 64 10.18 6.74 -2.82
N PHE A 65 9.60 5.68 -3.40
CA PHE A 65 9.38 5.59 -4.82
C PHE A 65 7.94 5.98 -5.17
N ASP A 66 7.79 7.07 -5.91
CA ASP A 66 6.62 7.29 -6.73
C ASP A 66 6.55 6.12 -7.73
N MET A 67 5.69 5.14 -7.46
CA MET A 67 5.55 3.93 -8.29
C MET A 67 5.23 4.26 -9.76
N ASN A 68 4.78 5.50 -10.05
CA ASN A 68 4.61 6.04 -11.40
C ASN A 68 5.94 6.34 -12.14
N LYS A 69 7.11 6.16 -11.53
CA LYS A 69 8.41 6.43 -12.15
C LYS A 69 9.20 5.18 -12.54
N ILE A 70 8.67 3.99 -12.29
CA ILE A 70 9.32 2.72 -12.67
C ILE A 70 8.75 2.18 -14.00
N PHE A 71 7.66 2.76 -14.52
CA PHE A 71 7.09 2.44 -15.83
C PHE A 71 6.64 3.70 -16.56
#